data_AF-A0A6B4JIN9-F1
#
_entry.id   AF-A0A6B4JIN9-F1
#
_cell.length_a   1.000
_cell.length_b   1.000
_cell.length_c   1.000
_cell.angle_alpha   90.00
_cell.angle_beta   90.00
_cell.angle_gamma   90.00
#
_symmetry.space_group_name_H-M   'P 1'
#
loop_
_entity.id
_entity.type
_entity.pdbx_description
1 polymer ?
#
loop_
_entity_poly.entity_id
_entity_poly.type
_entity_poly.pdbx_seq_one_letter_code
_entity_poly.pdbx_strand_id
1 'polypeptide(L)' 'MYNLMKNLIVNKFYEAMEEAVKKLNVFFAVDDLTEEQFVELKQLAKEKYEIVKIEEKPVEIEDKKVEDNTEVVSQ' A
#
# COMPACT_ATOMS: atom_id res chain seq x y z
N MET A 1 12.88 -10.06 -4.21
CA MET A 1 11.41 -10.08 -4.01
C MET A 1 10.61 -9.50 -5.19
N TYR A 2 11.04 -8.38 -5.77
CA TYR A 2 10.32 -7.61 -6.81
C TYR A 2 9.63 -8.42 -7.93
N ASN A 3 10.36 -9.25 -8.68
CA ASN A 3 9.79 -9.99 -9.83
C ASN A 3 8.69 -10.98 -9.43
N LEU A 4 8.80 -11.59 -8.24
CA LEU A 4 7.77 -12.48 -7.72
C LEU A 4 6.48 -11.69 -7.44
N MET A 5 6.59 -10.60 -6.69
CA MET A 5 5.44 -9.75 -6.38
C MET A 5 4.79 -9.18 -7.64
N LYS A 6 5.60 -8.77 -8.62
CA LYS A 6 5.13 -8.32 -9.94
C LYS A 6 4.28 -9.39 -10.63
N ASN A 7 4.77 -10.63 -10.70
CA ASN A 7 4.05 -11.74 -11.30
C ASN A 7 2.74 -12.06 -10.55
N LEU A 8 2.75 -12.02 -9.22
CA LEU A 8 1.55 -12.26 -8.41
C LEU A 8 0.46 -11.21 -8.68
N ILE A 9 0.86 -9.94 -8.79
CA ILE A 9 -0.04 -8.82 -9.11
C ILE A 9 -0.59 -8.94 -10.54
N VAL A 10 0.27 -9.19 -11.53
CA VAL A 10 -0.13 -9.29 -12.95
C VAL A 10 -1.12 -10.43 -13.18
N ASN A 11 -0.90 -11.58 -12.55
CA ASN A 11 -1.74 -12.76 -12.70
C ASN A 11 -2.95 -12.78 -11.77
N LYS A 12 -3.22 -11.68 -11.05
CA LYS A 12 -4.37 -11.53 -10.15
C LYS A 12 -4.47 -12.61 -9.07
N PHE A 13 -3.35 -12.98 -8.45
CA PHE A 13 -3.33 -13.99 -7.35
C PHE A 13 -3.88 -13.47 -6.01
N TYR A 14 -4.16 -12.18 -5.89
CA TYR A 14 -4.80 -11.59 -4.71
C TYR A 14 -6.28 -11.34 -5.00
N GLU A 15 -7.13 -11.35 -3.97
CA GLU A 15 -8.57 -11.11 -4.16
C GLU A 15 -8.86 -9.64 -4.45
N ALA A 16 -8.08 -8.74 -3.85
CA ALA A 16 -8.27 -7.29 -3.96
C ALA A 16 -6.94 -6.53 -3.93
N MET A 17 -6.99 -5.27 -4.37
CA MET A 17 -5.85 -4.35 -4.32
C MET A 17 -5.27 -4.24 -2.90
N GLU A 18 -6.14 -4.11 -1.91
CA GLU A 18 -5.76 -3.90 -0.51
C GLU A 18 -4.95 -5.07 0.03
N GLU A 19 -5.23 -6.30 -0.42
CA GLU A 19 -4.46 -7.49 -0.05
C GLU A 19 -3.07 -7.48 -0.67
N ALA A 20 -2.96 -7.17 -1.96
CA ALA A 20 -1.68 -7.02 -2.65
C ALA A 20 -0.80 -5.98 -1.96
N VAL A 21 -1.37 -4.82 -1.61
CA VAL A 21 -0.67 -3.74 -0.92
C VAL A 21 -0.23 -4.14 0.49
N LYS A 22 -1.05 -4.87 1.25
CA LYS A 22 -0.66 -5.39 2.57
C LYS A 22 0.56 -6.30 2.49
N LYS A 23 0.62 -7.19 1.50
CA LYS A 23 1.80 -8.05 1.28
C LYS A 23 3.03 -7.23 0.94
N LEU A 24 2.90 -6.25 0.04
CA LEU A 24 4.00 -5.33 -0.29
C LEU A 24 4.54 -4.59 0.94
N ASN A 25 3.66 -4.12 1.84
CA ASN A 25 4.07 -3.43 3.07
C ASN A 25 4.91 -4.34 3.98
N VAL A 26 4.56 -5.62 4.10
CA VAL A 26 5.33 -6.58 4.91
C VAL A 26 6.74 -6.77 4.33
N PHE A 27 6.84 -6.97 3.01
CA PHE A 27 8.15 -7.15 2.35
C PHE A 27 8.99 -5.88 2.35
N PHE A 28 8.36 -4.71 2.31
CA PHE A 28 9.05 -3.44 2.51
C PHE A 28 9.55 -3.27 3.95
N ALA A 29 8.75 -3.66 4.95
CA ALA A 29 9.11 -3.54 6.37
C ALA A 29 10.26 -4.47 6.80
N VAL A 30 10.58 -5.50 6.02
CA VAL A 30 11.71 -6.43 6.25
C VAL A 30 12.88 -6.18 5.30
N ASP A 31 12.91 -5.02 4.63
CA ASP A 31 13.97 -4.61 3.69
C ASP A 31 14.14 -5.53 2.45
N ASP A 32 13.16 -6.38 2.15
CA ASP A 32 13.15 -7.27 0.97
C ASP A 32 12.75 -6.56 -0.33
N LEU A 33 12.18 -5.35 -0.20
CA LEU A 33 11.85 -4.43 -1.28
C LEU A 33 12.45 -3.06 -1.00
N THR A 34 13.02 -2.43 -2.03
CA THR A 34 13.40 -1.02 -1.97
C THR A 34 12.17 -0.12 -2.09
N GLU A 35 12.30 1.16 -1.71
CA GLU A 35 11.22 2.14 -1.85
C GLU A 35 10.73 2.27 -3.30
N GLU A 36 11.65 2.38 -4.26
CA GLU A 36 11.35 2.45 -5.69
C GLU A 36 10.54 1.22 -6.16
N GLN A 37 11.00 0.02 -5.81
CA GLN A 37 10.32 -1.23 -6.13
C GLN A 37 8.92 -1.31 -5.51
N PHE A 38 8.79 -0.86 -4.27
CA PHE A 38 7.52 -0.84 -3.56
C PHE A 38 6.50 0.11 -4.21
N VAL A 39 6.93 1.32 -4.58
CA VAL A 39 6.09 2.31 -5.26
C VAL A 39 5.62 1.78 -6.62
N GLU A 40 6.52 1.22 -7.43
CA GLU A 40 6.17 0.62 -8.71
C GLU A 40 5.14 -0.51 -8.57
N LEU A 41 5.35 -1.42 -7.61
CA LEU A 41 4.44 -2.55 -7.39
C LEU A 41 3.08 -2.09 -6.87
N LYS A 42 3.02 -1.03 -6.03
CA LYS A 42 1.76 -0.41 -5.61
C LYS A 42 0.99 0.17 -6.78
N GLN A 43 1.66 0.89 -7.68
CA GLN A 43 1.03 1.45 -8.88
C GLN A 43 0.52 0.33 -9.80
N LEU A 44 1.29 -0.74 -9.96
CA LEU A 44 0.87 -1.90 -10.74
C LEU A 44 -0.36 -2.61 -10.13
N ALA A 45 -0.41 -2.74 -8.80
CA ALA A 45 -1.57 -3.28 -8.11
C ALA A 45 -2.81 -2.40 -8.34
N LYS A 46 -2.65 -1.08 -8.24
CA LYS A 46 -3.70 -0.12 -8.56
C LYS A 46 -4.24 -0.35 -9.98
N GLU A 47 -3.34 -0.39 -10.98
CA GLU A 47 -3.71 -0.63 -12.37
C GLU A 47 -4.45 -1.97 -12.60
N LYS A 48 -4.01 -3.06 -11.98
CA LYS A 48 -4.60 -4.39 -12.23
C LYS A 48 -5.91 -4.64 -11.49
N TYR A 49 -6.09 -4.04 -10.32
CA TYR A 49 -7.22 -4.33 -9.43
C TYR A 49 -8.26 -3.20 -9.35
N GLU A 50 -7.92 -1.92 -9.54
CA GLU A 50 -8.94 -0.84 -9.51
C GLU A 50 -9.90 -0.88 -10.70
N ILE A 51 -9.49 -1.42 -11.85
CA ILE A 51 -10.36 -1.51 -13.04
C ILE A 51 -11.59 -2.41 -12.78
N VAL A 52 -11.60 -3.21 -11.71
CA VAL A 52 -12.73 -4.09 -11.36
C VAL A 52 -13.79 -3.41 -10.48
N LYS A 53 -13.51 -2.23 -9.91
CA LYS A 53 -14.49 -1.47 -9.10
C LYS A 53 -15.18 -0.39 -9.95
N ILE A 54 -16.04 -0.79 -10.88
CA ILE A 54 -17.13 0.10 -11.33
C ILE A 54 -18.36 -0.26 -10.47
N GLU A 55 -18.80 0.72 -9.68
CA GLU A 55 -19.98 0.76 -8.79
C GLU A 55 -19.86 0.12 -7.39
N GLU A 56 -19.39 0.88 -6.39
CA GLU A 56 -20.22 1.62 -5.40
C GLU A 56 -19.44 2.02 -4.12
N LYS A 57 -19.54 3.33 -3.81
CA LYS A 57 -19.29 4.07 -2.55
C LYS A 57 -17.86 4.40 -2.06
N PRO A 58 -17.65 5.63 -1.53
CA PRO A 58 -16.36 6.13 -1.08
C PRO A 58 -16.06 5.66 0.34
N VAL A 59 -14.85 5.17 0.59
CA VAL A 59 -14.32 5.06 1.94
C VAL A 59 -13.14 6.02 2.05
N GLU A 60 -13.44 7.14 2.68
CA GLU A 60 -12.53 8.08 3.29
C GLU A 60 -11.57 7.31 4.21
N ILE A 61 -10.28 7.31 3.87
CA ILE A 61 -9.24 6.88 4.78
C ILE A 61 -8.79 8.14 5.53
N GLU A 62 -9.34 8.30 6.73
CA GLU A 62 -8.79 9.18 7.76
C GLU A 62 -7.34 8.78 8.04
N ASP A 63 -6.39 9.55 7.52
CA ASP A 63 -5.03 9.56 8.04
C ASP A 63 -5.04 10.21 9.43
N LYS A 64 -5.18 9.33 10.43
CA LYS A 64 -4.92 9.59 11.84
C LYS A 64 -3.46 10.04 12.00
N LYS A 65 -3.20 11.35 11.94
CA LYS A 65 -1.91 11.91 12.39
C LYS A 65 -1.91 11.95 13.92
N VAL A 66 -1.29 10.94 14.52
CA VAL A 66 -0.91 10.86 15.92
C VAL A 66 0.26 11.82 16.18
N GLU A 67 0.07 12.64 17.23
CA GLU A 67 1.03 13.31 18.13
C GLU A 67 2.31 13.93 17.55
N ASP A 68 2.41 15.26 17.74
CA ASP A 68 3.67 15.89 18.08
C ASP A 68 3.51 16.55 19.46
N ASN A 69 4.06 15.89 20.48
CA ASN A 69 4.28 16.42 21.82
C ASN A 69 5.69 17.00 21.85
N THR A 70 5.83 18.31 21.89
CA THR A 70 7.00 19.01 22.45
C THR A 70 6.50 20.27 23.16
N GLU A 71 6.53 20.26 24.50
CA GLU A 71 7.41 21.11 25.34
C GLU A 71 7.15 22.63 25.20
N VAL A 72 7.08 23.50 26.22
CA VAL A 72 7.27 23.48 27.67
C VAL A 72 6.85 24.89 28.17
N VAL A 73 6.19 24.94 29.33
CA VAL A 73 6.34 25.93 30.43
C VAL A 73 6.02 27.43 30.20
N SER A 74 4.96 27.86 30.90
CA SER A 74 4.75 29.07 31.74
C SER A 74 5.66 30.30 31.60
N GLN A 75 5.06 31.49 31.47
CA GLN A 75 4.75 32.42 32.58
C GLN A 75 3.91 33.61 32.10
#